data_AF-A0A1C5F5F5-F1
#
_entry.id   AF-A0A1C5F5F5-F1
#
_cell.length_a   1.000
_cell.length_b   1.000
_cell.length_c   1.000
_cell.angle_alpha   90.00
_cell.angle_beta   90.00
_cell.angle_gamma   90.00
#
_symmetry.space_group_name_H-M   'P 1'
#
loop_
_entity.id
_entity.type
_entity.pdbx_description
1 polymer ?
#
loop_
_entity_poly.entity_id
_entity_poly.type
_entity_poly.pdbx_seq_one_letter_code
_entity_poly.pdbx_strand_id
1 'polypeptide(L)'
;MQAAELFEQKIKPPEVARRLRVSRKSAYRWHQLWREGGVQGLASRGASGSRCRLSPRCLEKLSMYLDEGPAAHGWVEDQAWTAARVATLIGRK
;
A
#
# COMPACT_ATOMS: atom_id res chain seq x y z
N MET A 1 -4.67 -1.92 -16.93
CA MET A 1 -4.73 -0.98 -15.79
C MET A 1 -5.98 -0.13 -15.97
N GLN A 2 -6.94 -0.22 -15.05
CA GLN A 2 -8.33 0.21 -15.28
C GLN A 2 -8.50 1.69 -15.71
N ALA A 3 -7.70 2.62 -15.17
CA ALA A 3 -7.77 4.02 -15.57
C ALA A 3 -7.33 4.26 -17.03
N ALA A 4 -6.29 3.56 -17.48
CA ALA A 4 -5.77 3.69 -18.84
C ALA A 4 -6.79 3.19 -19.88
N GLU A 5 -7.41 2.04 -19.62
CA GLU A 5 -8.45 1.44 -20.48
C GLU A 5 -9.65 2.39 -20.65
N LEU A 6 -10.05 3.08 -19.57
CA LEU A 6 -11.12 4.07 -19.63
C LEU A 6 -10.73 5.29 -20.47
N PHE A 7 -9.48 5.75 -20.38
CA PHE A 7 -9.00 6.85 -21.20
C PHE A 7 -8.86 6.48 -22.68
N GLU A 8 -8.45 5.25 -23.00
CA GLU A 8 -8.43 4.70 -24.37
C GLU A 8 -9.84 4.66 -24.98
N GLN A 9 -10.85 4.34 -24.17
CA GLN A 9 -12.28 4.44 -24.52
C GLN A 9 -12.80 5.88 -24.59
N LYS A 10 -11.93 6.89 -24.49
CA LYS A 10 -12.24 8.33 -24.52
C LYS A 10 -13.19 8.79 -23.40
N ILE A 11 -13.24 8.05 -22.29
CA ILE A 11 -14.03 8.43 -21.11
C ILE A 11 -13.36 9.62 -20.42
N LYS A 12 -14.14 10.67 -20.14
CA LYS A 12 -13.63 11.92 -19.56
C LYS A 12 -13.17 11.72 -18.10
N PRO A 13 -12.13 12.45 -17.63
CA PRO A 13 -11.62 12.31 -16.26
C PRO A 13 -12.65 12.40 -15.12
N PRO A 14 -13.69 13.26 -15.18
CA PRO A 14 -14.73 13.29 -14.14
C PRO A 14 -15.54 11.98 -14.03
N GLU A 15 -15.77 11.31 -15.17
CA GLU A 15 -16.47 10.02 -15.22
C GLU A 15 -15.57 8.90 -14.72
N VAL A 16 -14.28 8.90 -15.11
CA VAL A 16 -13.28 7.99 -14.56
C VAL A 16 -13.16 8.12 -13.05
N ALA A 17 -13.16 9.36 -12.53
CA ALA A 17 -13.15 9.62 -11.09
C ALA A 17 -14.34 8.97 -10.36
N ARG A 18 -15.54 9.06 -10.95
CA ARG A 18 -16.75 8.44 -10.39
C ARG A 18 -16.65 6.92 -10.40
N ARG A 19 -16.25 6.32 -11.52
CA ARG A 19 -16.15 4.85 -11.67
C ARG A 19 -15.10 4.24 -10.75
N LEU A 20 -13.96 4.90 -10.61
CA LEU A 20 -12.83 4.43 -9.78
C LEU A 20 -12.88 4.94 -8.33
N ARG A 21 -13.90 5.71 -7.97
CA ARG A 21 -14.08 6.32 -6.63
C ARG A 21 -12.83 7.09 -6.16
N VAL A 22 -12.17 7.78 -7.08
CA VAL A 22 -11.02 8.65 -6.79
C VAL A 22 -11.42 10.12 -6.90
N SER A 23 -10.59 11.00 -6.36
CA SER A 23 -10.81 12.44 -6.53
C SER A 23 -10.72 12.84 -8.01
N ARG A 24 -11.50 13.85 -8.42
CA ARG A 24 -11.40 14.43 -9.78
C ARG A 24 -9.98 14.93 -10.06
N LYS A 25 -9.33 15.55 -9.06
CA LYS A 25 -7.94 16.01 -9.16
C LYS A 25 -6.98 14.88 -9.54
N SER A 26 -7.12 13.72 -8.91
CA SER A 26 -6.33 12.52 -9.23
C SER A 26 -6.60 12.06 -10.66
N ALA A 27 -7.87 11.98 -11.07
CA ALA A 27 -8.23 11.55 -12.42
C ALA A 27 -7.70 12.50 -13.52
N TYR A 28 -7.71 13.82 -13.29
CA TYR A 28 -7.09 14.78 -14.22
C TYR A 28 -5.57 14.61 -14.31
N ARG A 29 -4.90 14.45 -13.16
CA ARG A 29 -3.45 14.20 -13.13
C ARG A 29 -3.10 12.89 -13.86
N TRP A 30 -3.88 11.84 -13.64
CA TRP A 30 -3.71 10.57 -14.34
C TRP A 30 -3.91 10.71 -15.84
N HIS A 31 -4.96 11.42 -16.27
CA HIS A 31 -5.19 11.66 -17.69
C HIS A 31 -4.03 12.43 -18.36
N GLN A 32 -3.43 13.40 -17.67
CA GLN A 32 -2.24 14.09 -18.17
C GLN A 32 -1.05 13.12 -18.32
N LEU A 33 -0.73 12.36 -17.27
CA LEU A 33 0.37 11.38 -17.30
C LEU A 33 0.16 10.31 -18.38
N TRP A 34 -1.08 9.87 -18.57
CA TRP A 34 -1.45 8.93 -19.61
C TRP A 34 -1.30 9.53 -21.02
N ARG A 35 -1.64 10.81 -21.22
CA ARG A 35 -1.41 11.47 -22.51
C ARG A 35 0.07 11.60 -22.86
N GLU A 36 0.93 11.76 -21.86
CA GLU A 36 2.38 11.94 -22.04
C GLU A 36 3.12 10.61 -22.21
N GLY A 37 2.73 9.56 -21.46
CA GLY A 37 3.46 8.29 -21.39
C GLY A 37 2.61 7.04 -21.62
N GLY A 38 1.37 7.17 -22.09
CA GLY A 38 0.43 6.06 -22.26
C GLY A 38 0.18 5.31 -20.96
N VAL A 39 -0.04 4.00 -21.07
CA VAL A 39 -0.24 3.10 -19.91
C VAL A 39 0.97 3.15 -18.95
N GLN A 40 2.19 3.30 -19.48
CA GLN A 40 3.41 3.34 -18.67
C GLN A 40 3.52 4.63 -17.83
N GLY A 41 2.98 5.75 -18.32
CA GLY A 41 2.91 7.00 -17.56
C GLY A 41 2.06 6.90 -16.29
N LEU A 42 1.15 5.92 -16.24
CA LEU A 42 0.34 5.62 -15.05
C LEU A 42 0.92 4.52 -14.16
N ALA A 43 2.01 3.86 -14.58
CA ALA A 43 2.62 2.81 -13.79
C ALA A 43 3.07 3.36 -12.43
N SER A 44 2.95 2.54 -11.39
CA SER A 44 3.45 2.92 -10.08
C SER A 44 4.95 3.21 -10.16
N ARG A 45 5.37 4.35 -9.62
CA ARG A 45 6.81 4.68 -9.46
C ARG A 45 7.47 3.91 -8.31
N GLY A 46 6.75 2.97 -7.70
CA GLY A 46 7.15 2.27 -6.48
C GLY A 46 6.62 2.97 -5.23
N ALA A 47 6.96 2.40 -4.07
CA ALA A 47 6.59 2.95 -2.78
C ALA A 47 7.15 4.37 -2.62
N SER A 48 6.26 5.33 -2.38
CA SER A 48 6.67 6.68 -1.97
C SER A 48 6.93 6.65 -0.47
N GLY A 49 8.16 6.93 -0.05
CA GLY A 49 8.56 6.93 1.35
C GLY A 49 9.96 6.37 1.58
N SER A 50 10.40 6.33 2.84
CA SER A 50 11.65 5.68 3.21
C SER A 50 11.57 4.18 2.92
N ARG A 51 12.70 3.60 2.49
CA ARG A 51 12.82 2.13 2.38
C ARG A 51 12.50 1.47 3.72
N CYS A 52 11.87 0.30 3.66
CA CYS A 52 11.67 -0.52 4.85
C CYS A 52 13.01 -0.74 5.56
N ARG A 53 13.05 -0.48 6.87
CA ARG A 53 14.26 -0.65 7.69
C ARG A 53 14.49 -2.09 8.11
N LEU A 54 13.47 -2.94 7.99
CA LEU A 54 13.55 -4.37 8.30
C LEU A 54 14.06 -5.12 7.08
N SER A 55 15.03 -6.00 7.30
CA SER A 55 15.45 -6.97 6.28
C SER A 55 14.32 -7.98 6.01
N PRO A 56 14.32 -8.66 4.86
CA PRO A 56 13.35 -9.71 4.56
C PRO A 56 13.27 -10.77 5.66
N ARG A 57 14.43 -11.21 6.19
CA ARG A 57 14.51 -12.16 7.30
C ARG A 57 13.86 -11.63 8.59
N CYS A 58 14.02 -10.35 8.89
CA CYS A 58 13.36 -9.74 10.05
C CYS A 58 11.83 -9.66 9.86
N LEU A 59 11.36 -9.46 8.63
CA LEU A 59 9.92 -9.48 8.32
C LEU A 59 9.34 -10.89 8.45
N GLU A 60 10.02 -11.91 7.96
CA GLU A 60 9.60 -13.31 8.12
C GLU A 60 9.51 -13.70 9.60
N LYS A 61 10.56 -13.39 10.38
CA LYS A 61 10.58 -13.64 11.83
C LYS A 61 9.46 -12.90 12.55
N LEU A 62 9.17 -11.65 12.16
CA LEU A 62 8.05 -10.90 12.72
C LEU A 62 6.71 -11.54 12.36
N SER A 63 6.52 -12.02 11.13
CA SER A 63 5.29 -12.71 10.72
C SER A 63 5.04 -13.94 11.61
N MET A 64 6.07 -14.76 11.82
CA MET A 64 5.96 -15.94 12.69
C MET A 64 5.50 -15.57 14.11
N TYR A 65 6.08 -14.51 14.69
CA TYR A 65 5.67 -14.03 16.01
C TYR A 65 4.23 -13.51 16.06
N LEU A 66 3.80 -12.82 15.00
CA LEU A 66 2.43 -12.33 14.92
C LEU A 66 1.42 -13.49 14.81
N ASP A 67 1.81 -14.57 14.12
CA ASP A 67 1.02 -15.80 13.97
C ASP A 67 0.93 -16.62 15.27
N GLU A 68 1.99 -16.64 16.09
CA GLU A 68 1.99 -17.25 17.44
C GLU A 68 1.02 -16.54 18.40
N GLY A 69 0.73 -15.27 18.14
CA GLY A 69 -0.23 -14.45 18.89
C GLY A 69 0.36 -13.80 20.15
N PRO A 70 -0.29 -12.77 20.71
CA PRO A 70 0.29 -11.97 21.80
C PRO A 70 0.54 -12.76 23.09
N ALA A 71 -0.32 -13.74 23.39
CA ALA A 71 -0.19 -14.57 24.58
C ALA A 71 1.10 -15.40 24.58
N ALA A 72 1.51 -15.94 23.41
CA ALA A 72 2.77 -16.68 23.27
C ALA A 72 4.01 -15.81 23.56
N HIS A 73 3.86 -14.49 23.49
CA HIS A 73 4.92 -13.52 23.76
C HIS A 73 4.77 -12.78 25.10
N GLY A 74 3.89 -13.25 25.98
CA GLY A 74 3.75 -12.77 27.35
C GLY A 74 2.69 -11.67 27.56
N TRP A 75 1.86 -11.39 26.57
CA TRP A 75 0.73 -10.46 26.68
C TRP A 75 -0.58 -11.22 26.72
N VAL A 76 -0.94 -11.69 27.93
CA VAL A 76 -2.05 -12.63 28.15
C VAL A 76 -3.36 -11.93 28.51
N GLU A 77 -3.28 -10.68 29.00
CA GLU A 77 -4.41 -9.97 29.60
C GLU A 77 -5.46 -9.54 28.57
N ASP A 78 -5.02 -9.07 27.39
CA ASP A 78 -5.89 -8.50 26.35
C ASP A 78 -5.74 -9.20 24.99
N GLN A 79 -4.79 -10.14 24.85
CA GLN A 79 -4.41 -10.85 23.63
C GLN A 79 -4.42 -9.98 22.36
N ALA A 80 -3.98 -8.73 22.49
CA ALA A 80 -4.02 -7.76 21.40
C ALA A 80 -2.63 -7.44 20.85
N TRP A 81 -2.52 -7.25 19.53
CA TRP A 81 -1.34 -6.62 18.95
C TRP A 81 -1.47 -5.10 19.03
N THR A 82 -0.54 -4.46 19.75
CA THR A 82 -0.39 -2.99 19.74
C THR A 82 0.90 -2.62 19.02
N ALA A 83 0.95 -1.42 18.45
CA ALA A 83 2.15 -0.93 17.76
C ALA A 83 3.41 -0.99 18.65
N ALA A 84 3.27 -0.73 19.96
CA ALA A 84 4.36 -0.83 20.92
C ALA A 84 4.88 -2.27 21.07
N ARG A 85 3.99 -3.27 21.14
CA ARG A 85 4.37 -4.69 21.27
C ARG A 85 5.04 -5.22 19.99
N VAL A 86 4.52 -4.83 18.83
CA VAL A 86 5.16 -5.14 17.54
C VAL A 86 6.55 -4.51 17.47
N ALA A 87 6.73 -3.28 17.95
CA ALA A 87 8.05 -2.65 18.03
C ALA A 87 9.00 -3.40 18.97
N THR A 88 8.51 -3.92 20.09
CA THR A 88 9.30 -4.80 20.98
C THR A 88 9.78 -6.06 20.25
N LEU A 89 8.91 -6.73 19.49
CA LEU A 89 9.29 -7.91 18.71
C LEU A 89 10.32 -7.58 17.64
N ILE A 90 10.18 -6.45 16.95
CA ILE A 90 11.15 -5.96 15.97
C ILE A 90 12.54 -5.75 16.59
N GLY A 91 12.60 -5.29 17.85
CA GLY A 91 13.86 -5.07 18.56
C GLY A 91 14.59 -6.34 19.01
N ARG A 92 13.90 -7.49 19.05
CA ARG A 92 14.48 -8.80 19.41
C ARG A 92 15.24 -9.38 18.21
N LYS A 93 16.50 -8.96 18.03
CA LYS A 93 17.38 -9.50 16.98
C LYS A 93 17.51 -11.01 17.06
#